data_AF-A0A619AHQ5-F1
#
_entry.id   AF-A0A619AHQ5-F1
#
_cell.length_a   1.000
_cell.length_b   1.000
_cell.length_c   1.000
_cell.angle_alpha   90.00
_cell.angle_beta   90.00
_cell.angle_gamma   90.00
#
_symmetry.space_group_name_H-M   'P 1'
#
loop_
_entity.id
_entity.type
_entity.pdbx_description
1 polymer ?
#
loop_
_entity_poly.entity_id
_entity_poly.type
_entity_poly.pdbx_seq_one_letter_code
_entity_poly.pdbx_strand_id
1 'polypeptide(L)'
;YCNNAKVGYIDNAGLHMLAGIATNGDVVLQSDARRHIIIQNADGSARAYIYKDKDDTGIHINNGVDGAGDFIFGKDSILYVPFAVRAGGSKRLSVQSGNSSALSATFNLWGDANRPTVVELDDDQGWHLYSQRNPDGSILFTVNGAIMANTMLHAGDAAVATDGNVYGSVWGGWLNDWINNNLSRKNTASLETNGWFKDASTGLIIQWGITGGNLNKAVVNLPIPFPNAGLWSLGWVAGTLDMGNDDWSNSASLLNNSQLTVTTDHWWSTAWIAIGK
;
A
#
# COMPACT_ATOMS: atom_id res chain seq x y z
N TYR A 1 15.47 -75.30 -22.67
CA TYR A 1 16.69 -75.51 -21.86
C TYR A 1 17.86 -75.03 -22.69
N CYS A 2 18.82 -74.32 -22.08
CA CYS A 2 20.04 -73.87 -22.74
C CYS A 2 21.22 -74.16 -21.80
N ASN A 3 22.35 -74.60 -22.37
CA ASN A 3 23.50 -75.11 -21.62
C ASN A 3 23.08 -76.04 -20.46
N ASN A 4 22.15 -76.94 -20.76
CA ASN A 4 21.55 -77.91 -19.85
C ASN A 4 20.74 -77.35 -18.65
N ALA A 5 20.38 -76.06 -18.64
CA ALA A 5 19.52 -75.43 -17.62
C ALA A 5 18.19 -74.91 -18.20
N LYS A 6 17.11 -74.97 -17.42
CA LYS A 6 15.79 -74.46 -17.87
C LYS A 6 15.73 -72.95 -17.66
N VAL A 7 15.40 -72.21 -18.71
CA VAL A 7 15.41 -70.73 -18.70
C VAL A 7 14.02 -70.11 -18.96
N GLY A 8 13.05 -70.90 -19.43
CA GLY A 8 11.68 -70.45 -19.69
C GLY A 8 10.79 -71.55 -20.29
N TYR A 9 9.50 -71.24 -20.47
CA TYR A 9 8.50 -72.10 -21.10
C TYR A 9 7.29 -71.30 -21.66
N ILE A 10 6.45 -71.95 -22.48
CA ILE A 10 5.26 -71.37 -23.11
C ILE A 10 4.03 -72.25 -22.80
N ASP A 11 2.89 -71.62 -22.53
CA ASP A 11 1.58 -72.27 -22.40
C ASP A 11 0.45 -71.39 -22.98
N ASN A 12 -0.82 -71.73 -22.71
CA ASN A 12 -1.97 -71.01 -23.24
C ASN A 12 -2.11 -69.56 -22.70
N ALA A 13 -1.35 -69.15 -21.68
CA ALA A 13 -1.31 -67.78 -21.17
C ALA A 13 -0.14 -66.95 -21.76
N GLY A 14 0.86 -67.60 -22.36
CA GLY A 14 1.93 -66.95 -23.11
C GLY A 14 3.34 -67.46 -22.81
N LEU A 15 4.34 -66.62 -23.10
CA LEU A 15 5.77 -66.91 -22.87
C LEU A 15 6.20 -66.46 -21.46
N HIS A 16 6.77 -67.37 -20.67
CA HIS A 16 7.27 -67.13 -19.32
C HIS A 16 8.78 -67.40 -19.21
N MET A 17 9.53 -66.45 -18.66
CA MET A 17 10.98 -66.55 -18.43
C MET A 17 11.31 -66.75 -16.95
N LEU A 18 12.23 -67.68 -16.64
CA LEU A 18 12.61 -68.06 -15.26
C LEU A 18 13.91 -67.37 -14.79
N ALA A 19 14.52 -66.57 -15.66
CA ALA A 19 15.67 -65.69 -15.40
C ALA A 19 15.46 -64.36 -16.14
N GLY A 20 16.23 -63.32 -15.80
CA GLY A 20 16.08 -61.97 -16.37
C GLY A 20 16.48 -61.86 -17.85
N ILE A 21 16.16 -60.72 -18.47
CA ILE A 21 16.51 -60.40 -19.87
C ILE A 21 17.66 -59.39 -19.88
N ALA A 22 18.76 -59.78 -20.53
CA ALA A 22 19.89 -58.91 -20.82
C ALA A 22 20.18 -58.91 -22.32
N THR A 23 20.45 -57.72 -22.86
CA THR A 23 20.66 -57.49 -24.30
C THR A 23 21.81 -56.51 -24.51
N ASN A 24 22.51 -56.67 -25.63
CA ASN A 24 23.61 -55.81 -26.06
C ASN A 24 23.14 -54.67 -27.00
N GLY A 25 21.82 -54.48 -27.21
CA GLY A 25 21.17 -53.42 -28.01
C GLY A 25 19.71 -53.13 -27.58
N ASP A 26 18.94 -52.39 -28.38
CA ASP A 26 17.62 -51.84 -27.99
C ASP A 26 16.48 -52.87 -27.81
N VAL A 27 15.51 -52.51 -26.97
CA VAL A 27 14.22 -53.22 -26.83
C VAL A 27 13.13 -52.42 -27.52
N VAL A 28 12.57 -52.96 -28.60
CA VAL A 28 11.61 -52.25 -29.48
C VAL A 28 10.20 -52.77 -29.25
N LEU A 29 9.26 -51.86 -28.98
CA LEU A 29 7.82 -52.15 -28.95
C LEU A 29 7.16 -51.59 -30.20
N GLN A 30 6.97 -52.44 -31.22
CA GLN A 30 6.52 -52.01 -32.53
C GLN A 30 5.03 -52.30 -32.73
N SER A 31 4.25 -51.26 -32.96
CA SER A 31 2.87 -51.32 -33.41
C SER A 31 2.41 -49.90 -33.71
N ASP A 32 1.43 -49.76 -34.59
CA ASP A 32 0.66 -48.51 -34.65
C ASP A 32 -0.32 -48.39 -33.47
N ALA A 33 -0.53 -49.48 -32.72
CA ALA A 33 -1.28 -49.50 -31.47
C ALA A 33 -0.39 -49.26 -30.22
N ARG A 34 -1.02 -48.82 -29.12
CA ARG A 34 -0.38 -48.51 -27.83
C ARG A 34 0.51 -49.61 -27.31
N ARG A 35 1.69 -49.23 -26.80
CA ARG A 35 2.60 -50.15 -26.13
C ARG A 35 2.93 -49.68 -24.72
N HIS A 36 2.90 -50.64 -23.80
CA HIS A 36 3.18 -50.40 -22.40
C HIS A 36 4.38 -51.22 -21.94
N ILE A 37 5.07 -50.67 -20.96
CA ILE A 37 5.72 -51.45 -19.92
C ILE A 37 4.74 -51.48 -18.74
N ILE A 38 4.44 -52.68 -18.24
CA ILE A 38 3.34 -52.91 -17.29
C ILE A 38 3.90 -53.54 -16.02
N ILE A 39 3.45 -53.04 -14.87
CA ILE A 39 3.54 -53.76 -13.60
C ILE A 39 2.16 -54.33 -13.31
N GLN A 40 2.07 -55.60 -12.91
CA GLN A 40 0.79 -56.30 -12.86
C GLN A 40 0.62 -57.09 -11.56
N ASN A 41 -0.62 -57.12 -11.08
CA ASN A 41 -1.12 -58.01 -10.03
C ASN A 41 -1.17 -59.46 -10.53
N ALA A 42 -1.16 -60.41 -9.59
CA ALA A 42 -1.30 -61.84 -9.91
C ALA A 42 -2.66 -62.19 -10.54
N ASP A 43 -3.67 -61.34 -10.36
CA ASP A 43 -5.00 -61.46 -10.99
C ASP A 43 -5.06 -60.91 -12.42
N GLY A 44 -3.97 -60.33 -12.93
CA GLY A 44 -3.90 -59.74 -14.26
C GLY A 44 -4.31 -58.26 -14.36
N SER A 45 -4.62 -57.58 -13.26
CA SER A 45 -4.81 -56.12 -13.27
C SER A 45 -3.48 -55.36 -13.17
N ALA A 46 -3.33 -54.18 -13.79
CA ALA A 46 -2.04 -53.47 -13.81
C ALA A 46 -1.89 -52.46 -12.67
N ARG A 47 -0.76 -52.46 -11.95
CA ARG A 47 -0.41 -51.49 -10.90
C ARG A 47 0.35 -50.27 -11.40
N ALA A 48 0.88 -50.29 -12.62
CA ALA A 48 1.54 -49.14 -13.21
C ALA A 48 1.69 -49.31 -14.72
N TYR A 49 1.75 -48.17 -15.40
CA TYR A 49 2.09 -48.11 -16.81
C TYR A 49 3.15 -47.05 -17.07
N ILE A 50 4.08 -47.40 -17.96
CA ILE A 50 4.83 -46.40 -18.73
C ILE A 50 4.50 -46.66 -20.18
N TYR A 51 4.07 -45.62 -20.87
CA TYR A 51 3.67 -45.78 -22.26
C TYR A 51 3.80 -44.52 -23.06
N LYS A 52 3.73 -44.77 -24.36
CA LYS A 52 3.70 -43.78 -25.41
C LYS A 52 2.91 -44.39 -26.54
N ASP A 53 2.01 -43.61 -27.10
CA ASP A 53 1.42 -43.96 -28.38
C ASP A 53 2.14 -43.27 -29.51
N LYS A 54 1.84 -43.76 -30.70
CA LYS A 54 2.04 -42.97 -31.88
C LYS A 54 1.27 -41.66 -31.76
N ASP A 55 1.96 -40.57 -32.08
CA ASP A 55 1.42 -39.21 -32.16
C ASP A 55 0.97 -38.56 -30.82
N ASP A 56 1.39 -39.11 -29.67
CA ASP A 56 0.95 -38.71 -28.32
C ASP A 56 1.84 -37.65 -27.58
N THR A 57 1.40 -37.15 -26.41
CA THR A 57 1.79 -35.92 -25.68
C THR A 57 3.23 -35.88 -25.14
N GLY A 58 3.79 -37.04 -24.89
CA GLY A 58 5.03 -37.15 -24.15
C GLY A 58 5.12 -38.53 -23.55
N ILE A 59 6.08 -38.73 -22.68
CA ILE A 59 6.18 -40.02 -22.00
C ILE A 59 5.17 -40.01 -20.85
N HIS A 60 4.29 -41.02 -20.82
CA HIS A 60 3.30 -41.19 -19.76
C HIS A 60 3.81 -42.14 -18.69
N ILE A 61 3.49 -41.83 -17.44
CA ILE A 61 3.82 -42.63 -16.25
C ILE A 61 2.64 -42.59 -15.28
N ASN A 62 2.07 -43.73 -14.89
CA ASN A 62 0.99 -43.76 -13.90
C ASN A 62 1.00 -44.99 -12.99
N ASN A 63 0.19 -44.96 -11.94
CA ASN A 63 0.07 -46.06 -10.96
C ASN A 63 -1.08 -47.04 -11.28
N GLY A 64 -1.42 -47.23 -12.56
CA GLY A 64 -2.35 -48.27 -12.99
C GLY A 64 -3.68 -48.25 -12.23
N VAL A 65 -4.11 -49.40 -11.69
CA VAL A 65 -5.34 -49.56 -10.91
C VAL A 65 -5.32 -48.84 -9.56
N ASP A 66 -4.13 -48.52 -9.04
CA ASP A 66 -3.91 -47.82 -7.76
C ASP A 66 -3.63 -46.31 -7.96
N GLY A 67 -3.74 -45.79 -9.19
CA GLY A 67 -3.35 -44.44 -9.58
C GLY A 67 -4.48 -43.55 -10.02
N ALA A 68 -4.27 -42.23 -9.86
CA ALA A 68 -5.25 -41.22 -10.26
C ALA A 68 -4.89 -40.41 -11.52
N GLY A 69 -3.71 -40.64 -12.13
CA GLY A 69 -3.29 -39.97 -13.37
C GLY A 69 -1.80 -40.10 -13.68
N ASP A 70 -1.40 -39.44 -14.77
CA ASP A 70 -0.11 -39.67 -15.42
C ASP A 70 0.84 -38.47 -15.25
N PHE A 71 2.07 -38.72 -14.79
CA PHE A 71 3.16 -37.75 -14.92
C PHE A 71 3.62 -37.74 -16.37
N ILE A 72 3.72 -36.54 -16.97
CA ILE A 72 4.04 -36.40 -18.40
C ILE A 72 5.25 -35.50 -18.58
N PHE A 73 6.23 -36.00 -19.32
CA PHE A 73 7.29 -35.19 -19.90
C PHE A 73 6.85 -34.76 -21.29
N GLY A 74 6.41 -33.52 -21.39
CA GLY A 74 5.93 -33.01 -22.66
C GLY A 74 7.07 -32.82 -23.64
N LYS A 75 6.80 -33.14 -24.89
CA LYS A 75 7.69 -32.87 -26.03
C LYS A 75 7.98 -31.38 -26.27
N ASP A 76 7.33 -30.52 -25.49
CA ASP A 76 7.33 -29.06 -25.51
C ASP A 76 8.28 -28.45 -24.47
N SER A 77 9.07 -29.25 -23.74
CA SER A 77 9.96 -28.80 -22.65
C SER A 77 9.24 -28.41 -21.36
N ILE A 78 7.98 -28.83 -21.20
CA ILE A 78 7.18 -28.62 -19.99
C ILE A 78 7.03 -29.94 -19.21
N LEU A 79 7.13 -29.84 -17.88
CA LEU A 79 6.84 -30.95 -16.96
C LEU A 79 5.38 -30.88 -16.49
N TYR A 80 4.68 -32.00 -16.62
CA TYR A 80 3.31 -32.18 -16.15
C TYR A 80 3.29 -33.09 -14.91
N VAL A 81 2.85 -32.52 -13.77
CA VAL A 81 2.70 -33.20 -12.48
C VAL A 81 1.21 -33.45 -12.21
N PRO A 82 0.75 -34.69 -11.96
CA PRO A 82 -0.63 -35.11 -12.20
C PRO A 82 -1.63 -34.61 -11.16
N PHE A 83 -1.18 -34.36 -9.94
CA PHE A 83 -2.09 -33.94 -8.87
C PHE A 83 -1.93 -32.47 -8.55
N ALA A 84 -0.70 -32.00 -8.58
CA ALA A 84 -0.26 -31.09 -7.58
C ALA A 84 1.22 -30.77 -7.78
N VAL A 85 1.55 -29.50 -7.82
CA VAL A 85 1.69 -28.94 -6.48
C VAL A 85 0.30 -28.43 -6.10
N ARG A 86 -0.40 -29.10 -5.20
CA ARG A 86 -1.84 -28.87 -5.04
C ARG A 86 -1.98 -27.65 -4.16
N ALA A 87 -2.71 -26.69 -4.71
CA ALA A 87 -3.44 -25.69 -3.96
C ALA A 87 -4.94 -26.09 -4.01
N GLY A 88 -5.62 -26.06 -2.87
CA GLY A 88 -6.85 -26.83 -2.62
C GLY A 88 -8.13 -26.52 -3.42
N GLY A 89 -9.02 -27.51 -3.54
CA GLY A 89 -10.43 -27.36 -3.91
C GLY A 89 -10.73 -26.65 -5.25
N SER A 90 -11.59 -25.60 -5.22
CA SER A 90 -12.14 -24.85 -6.36
C SER A 90 -11.39 -23.56 -6.74
N LYS A 91 -10.12 -23.40 -6.32
CA LYS A 91 -9.31 -22.21 -6.59
C LYS A 91 -8.12 -22.52 -7.50
N ARG A 92 -7.67 -21.50 -8.23
CA ARG A 92 -6.56 -21.57 -9.20
C ARG A 92 -5.34 -20.80 -8.68
N LEU A 93 -4.16 -21.41 -8.77
CA LEU A 93 -2.84 -20.77 -8.64
C LEU A 93 -2.27 -20.58 -10.06
N SER A 94 -2.12 -19.34 -10.54
CA SER A 94 -1.68 -19.05 -11.93
C SER A 94 -0.37 -18.27 -12.00
N VAL A 95 0.54 -18.72 -12.88
CA VAL A 95 1.77 -18.02 -13.30
C VAL A 95 1.61 -17.67 -14.78
N GLN A 96 1.66 -16.38 -15.15
CA GLN A 96 1.37 -15.90 -16.50
C GLN A 96 2.30 -14.75 -16.90
N SER A 97 2.75 -14.75 -18.17
CA SER A 97 3.44 -13.62 -18.81
C SER A 97 2.59 -13.04 -19.94
N GLY A 98 2.43 -11.71 -19.96
CA GLY A 98 1.78 -10.98 -21.07
C GLY A 98 2.71 -10.68 -22.24
N ASN A 99 3.98 -11.10 -22.17
CA ASN A 99 5.03 -10.87 -23.16
C ASN A 99 5.28 -9.39 -23.54
N SER A 100 4.83 -8.45 -22.71
CA SER A 100 5.09 -7.01 -22.83
C SER A 100 6.11 -6.51 -21.81
N SER A 101 6.51 -7.37 -20.88
CA SER A 101 7.57 -7.05 -19.94
C SER A 101 8.90 -7.01 -20.68
N ALA A 102 9.68 -5.95 -20.47
CA ALA A 102 11.04 -5.86 -21.00
C ALA A 102 12.00 -6.81 -20.28
N LEU A 103 11.63 -7.25 -19.07
CA LEU A 103 12.42 -8.13 -18.21
C LEU A 103 11.61 -9.37 -17.84
N SER A 104 12.30 -10.45 -17.49
CA SER A 104 11.67 -11.62 -16.88
C SER A 104 11.10 -11.27 -15.51
N ALA A 105 10.16 -12.07 -15.01
CA ALA A 105 9.76 -12.01 -13.61
C ALA A 105 9.82 -13.41 -13.03
N THR A 106 10.41 -13.55 -11.86
CA THR A 106 10.58 -14.86 -11.22
C THR A 106 9.95 -14.85 -9.84
N PHE A 107 9.15 -15.88 -9.58
CA PHE A 107 8.70 -16.19 -8.23
C PHE A 107 9.66 -17.21 -7.63
N ASN A 108 10.45 -16.76 -6.68
CA ASN A 108 11.55 -17.55 -6.13
C ASN A 108 11.19 -18.06 -4.73
N LEU A 109 11.56 -19.32 -4.49
CA LEU A 109 11.65 -19.88 -3.16
C LEU A 109 13.13 -20.17 -2.89
N TRP A 110 13.73 -19.43 -1.97
CA TRP A 110 15.12 -19.58 -1.59
C TRP A 110 15.34 -19.28 -0.10
N GLY A 111 16.54 -19.48 0.43
CA GLY A 111 16.85 -19.16 1.84
C GLY A 111 18.21 -19.70 2.30
N ASP A 112 18.65 -19.26 3.48
CA ASP A 112 19.88 -19.68 4.18
C ASP A 112 19.73 -19.65 5.72
N ALA A 113 20.80 -19.85 6.49
CA ALA A 113 20.76 -19.88 7.96
C ALA A 113 20.36 -18.54 8.62
N ASN A 114 20.65 -17.41 7.97
CA ASN A 114 20.27 -16.08 8.44
C ASN A 114 18.87 -15.68 7.93
N ARG A 115 18.41 -16.30 6.83
CA ARG A 115 17.10 -16.09 6.21
C ARG A 115 16.45 -17.44 5.90
N PRO A 116 15.94 -18.17 6.91
CA PRO A 116 15.49 -19.56 6.75
C PRO A 116 14.53 -19.85 5.60
N THR A 117 13.70 -18.89 5.21
CA THR A 117 12.84 -19.00 4.03
C THR A 117 12.56 -17.60 3.50
N VAL A 118 12.78 -17.41 2.21
CA VAL A 118 12.46 -16.20 1.46
C VAL A 118 11.55 -16.62 0.31
N VAL A 119 10.38 -16.00 0.27
CA VAL A 119 9.48 -16.05 -0.86
C VAL A 119 9.57 -14.69 -1.54
N GLU A 120 10.13 -14.65 -2.73
CA GLU A 120 10.56 -13.41 -3.40
C GLU A 120 9.98 -13.29 -4.81
N LEU A 121 9.73 -12.04 -5.20
CA LEU A 121 9.50 -11.64 -6.57
C LEU A 121 10.69 -10.80 -7.02
N ASP A 122 11.31 -11.19 -8.14
CA ASP A 122 12.37 -10.43 -8.80
C ASP A 122 12.15 -10.31 -10.30
N ASP A 123 13.01 -9.52 -10.94
CA ASP A 123 13.22 -9.49 -12.38
C ASP A 123 14.72 -9.59 -12.72
N ASP A 124 15.07 -9.43 -14.00
CA ASP A 124 16.45 -9.47 -14.47
C ASP A 124 17.37 -8.38 -13.86
N GLN A 125 16.81 -7.38 -13.17
CA GLN A 125 17.51 -6.25 -12.56
C GLN A 125 17.54 -6.28 -11.04
N GLY A 126 16.70 -7.09 -10.39
CA GLY A 126 16.78 -7.34 -8.95
C GLY A 126 15.43 -7.63 -8.30
N TRP A 127 15.46 -7.72 -6.96
CA TRP A 127 14.29 -8.05 -6.16
C TRP A 127 13.31 -6.87 -6.02
N HIS A 128 12.02 -7.18 -6.06
CA HIS A 128 10.92 -6.23 -5.87
C HIS A 128 10.36 -6.29 -4.47
N LEU A 129 10.01 -7.49 -4.01
CA LEU A 129 9.46 -7.72 -2.67
C LEU A 129 9.75 -9.13 -2.21
N TYR A 130 9.83 -9.30 -0.89
CA TYR A 130 9.93 -10.62 -0.28
C TYR A 130 9.22 -10.69 1.07
N SER A 131 8.76 -11.88 1.41
CA SER A 131 8.49 -12.29 2.78
C SER A 131 9.62 -13.19 3.25
N GLN A 132 10.23 -12.89 4.40
CA GLN A 132 11.27 -13.73 5.00
C GLN A 132 10.96 -14.14 6.43
N ARG A 133 11.41 -15.35 6.79
CA ARG A 133 11.59 -15.79 8.18
C ARG A 133 12.94 -15.27 8.70
N ASN A 134 12.98 -14.72 9.91
CA ASN A 134 14.22 -14.35 10.61
C ASN A 134 14.73 -15.47 11.52
N PRO A 135 16.01 -15.43 11.99
CA PRO A 135 16.56 -16.47 12.87
C PRO A 135 15.85 -16.60 14.22
N ASP A 136 15.27 -15.51 14.72
CA ASP A 136 14.45 -15.49 15.94
C ASP A 136 13.01 -15.98 15.73
N GLY A 137 12.67 -16.39 14.50
CA GLY A 137 11.36 -16.88 14.12
C GLY A 137 10.37 -15.80 13.69
N SER A 138 10.70 -14.51 13.77
CA SER A 138 9.82 -13.43 13.29
C SER A 138 9.66 -13.42 11.75
N ILE A 139 8.59 -12.79 11.24
CA ILE A 139 8.44 -12.47 9.80
C ILE A 139 8.87 -11.04 9.54
N LEU A 140 9.61 -10.84 8.45
CA LEU A 140 9.78 -9.55 7.82
C LEU A 140 9.19 -9.59 6.40
N PHE A 141 8.38 -8.59 6.06
CA PHE A 141 7.93 -8.33 4.70
C PHE A 141 8.54 -7.02 4.22
N THR A 142 9.24 -7.04 3.09
CA THR A 142 9.98 -5.89 2.58
C THR A 142 9.63 -5.65 1.12
N VAL A 143 9.48 -4.38 0.75
CA VAL A 143 9.30 -3.90 -0.63
C VAL A 143 10.49 -2.99 -0.97
N ASN A 144 11.13 -3.23 -2.12
CA ASN A 144 12.19 -2.41 -2.68
C ASN A 144 11.58 -1.21 -3.43
N GLY A 145 11.11 -0.22 -2.69
CA GLY A 145 10.51 0.97 -3.28
C GLY A 145 9.41 1.57 -2.41
N ALA A 146 8.43 2.19 -3.07
CA ALA A 146 7.28 2.82 -2.42
C ALA A 146 6.09 1.86 -2.30
N ILE A 147 5.30 2.02 -1.23
CA ILE A 147 3.99 1.37 -1.06
C ILE A 147 2.92 2.44 -1.29
N MET A 148 2.04 2.21 -2.27
CA MET A 148 0.89 3.07 -2.57
C MET A 148 -0.41 2.36 -2.19
N ALA A 149 -1.15 2.91 -1.23
CA ALA A 149 -2.44 2.38 -0.80
C ALA A 149 -3.58 3.30 -1.28
N ASN A 150 -4.56 2.73 -2.00
CA ASN A 150 -5.77 3.46 -2.43
C ASN A 150 -6.84 3.57 -1.33
N THR A 151 -6.53 3.00 -0.15
CA THR A 151 -7.34 3.03 1.06
C THR A 151 -6.41 3.23 2.26
N MET A 152 -6.95 3.24 3.47
CA MET A 152 -6.16 3.47 4.68
C MET A 152 -5.06 2.39 4.84
N LEU A 153 -3.87 2.81 5.28
CA LEU A 153 -2.79 1.90 5.67
C LEU A 153 -2.86 1.66 7.18
N HIS A 154 -3.04 0.41 7.59
CA HIS A 154 -3.22 0.03 9.00
C HIS A 154 -1.94 -0.51 9.65
N ALA A 155 -1.71 -0.10 10.89
CA ALA A 155 -0.68 -0.63 11.80
C ALA A 155 -1.37 -1.06 13.11
N GLY A 156 -1.86 -2.30 13.15
CA GLY A 156 -2.83 -2.71 14.17
C GLY A 156 -4.14 -1.90 14.04
N ASP A 157 -4.64 -1.38 15.16
CA ASP A 157 -5.84 -0.52 15.17
C ASP A 157 -5.56 0.93 14.76
N ALA A 158 -4.29 1.35 14.67
CA ALA A 158 -3.92 2.66 14.16
C ALA A 158 -3.91 2.66 12.63
N ALA A 159 -4.12 3.82 12.01
CA ALA A 159 -4.14 3.91 10.56
C ALA A 159 -3.77 5.29 10.02
N VAL A 160 -3.24 5.32 8.80
CA VAL A 160 -3.07 6.53 7.99
C VAL A 160 -4.13 6.54 6.90
N ALA A 161 -4.97 7.58 6.88
CA ALA A 161 -6.05 7.74 5.92
C ALA A 161 -5.60 8.41 4.62
N THR A 162 -6.40 8.24 3.56
CA THR A 162 -6.10 8.75 2.21
C THR A 162 -6.19 10.27 2.09
N ASP A 163 -6.81 10.94 3.06
CA ASP A 163 -6.86 12.40 3.21
C ASP A 163 -5.66 12.96 4.02
N GLY A 164 -4.75 12.09 4.47
CA GLY A 164 -3.60 12.43 5.30
C GLY A 164 -3.87 12.45 6.80
N ASN A 165 -5.10 12.14 7.24
CA ASN A 165 -5.41 12.03 8.66
C ASN A 165 -4.80 10.75 9.27
N VAL A 166 -4.62 10.73 10.60
CA VAL A 166 -4.06 9.59 11.32
C VAL A 166 -5.00 9.20 12.45
N TYR A 167 -5.43 7.95 12.49
CA TYR A 167 -6.25 7.39 13.57
C TYR A 167 -5.38 6.60 14.55
N GLY A 168 -5.63 6.72 15.85
CA GLY A 168 -5.01 5.86 16.84
C GLY A 168 -5.47 6.13 18.27
N SER A 169 -5.31 5.13 19.14
CA SER A 169 -5.67 5.21 20.56
C SER A 169 -4.90 6.28 21.32
N VAL A 170 -3.66 6.58 20.91
CA VAL A 170 -2.86 7.68 21.49
C VAL A 170 -3.50 9.06 21.27
N TRP A 171 -4.29 9.22 20.20
CA TRP A 171 -5.06 10.43 19.91
C TRP A 171 -6.49 10.40 20.46
N GLY A 172 -6.94 9.25 21.00
CA GLY A 172 -8.33 9.02 21.36
C GLY A 172 -9.29 9.01 20.15
N GLY A 173 -8.77 8.80 18.94
CA GLY A 173 -9.52 8.94 17.70
C GLY A 173 -8.65 9.47 16.55
N TRP A 174 -9.18 10.44 15.81
CA TRP A 174 -8.47 11.08 14.71
C TRP A 174 -7.53 12.19 15.18
N LEU A 175 -6.36 12.29 14.56
CA LEU A 175 -5.35 13.29 14.87
C LEU A 175 -5.84 14.72 14.63
N ASN A 176 -6.64 14.95 13.57
CA ASN A 176 -7.21 16.28 13.33
C ASN A 176 -8.11 16.76 14.48
N ASP A 177 -8.96 15.88 15.02
CA ASP A 177 -9.82 16.17 16.16
C ASP A 177 -8.98 16.42 17.42
N TRP A 178 -7.96 15.58 17.64
CA TRP A 178 -7.03 15.77 18.75
C TRP A 178 -6.30 17.12 18.66
N ILE A 179 -5.77 17.50 17.49
CA ILE A 179 -5.10 18.79 17.27
C ILE A 179 -6.07 19.95 17.55
N ASN A 180 -7.28 19.90 17.00
CA ASN A 180 -8.27 20.98 17.16
C ASN A 180 -8.73 21.15 18.60
N ASN A 181 -8.77 20.06 19.38
CA ASN A 181 -9.23 20.08 20.77
C ASN A 181 -8.12 20.37 21.78
N ASN A 182 -6.85 20.07 21.46
CA ASN A 182 -5.74 20.16 22.42
C ASN A 182 -4.75 21.29 22.13
N LEU A 183 -4.70 21.82 20.91
CA LEU A 183 -3.79 22.91 20.54
C LEU A 183 -4.55 24.21 20.28
N SER A 184 -4.07 25.30 20.89
CA SER A 184 -4.59 26.64 20.60
C SER A 184 -4.27 27.05 19.16
N ARG A 185 -5.21 27.73 18.50
CA ARG A 185 -4.95 28.37 17.20
C ARG A 185 -3.75 29.30 17.34
N LYS A 186 -2.82 29.24 16.38
CA LYS A 186 -1.60 30.06 16.39
C LYS A 186 -1.92 31.54 16.54
N ASN A 187 -2.90 32.04 15.80
CA ASN A 187 -3.32 33.42 15.87
C ASN A 187 -4.75 33.48 16.39
N THR A 188 -5.01 34.50 17.21
CA THR A 188 -6.30 34.71 17.86
C THR A 188 -6.88 36.05 17.41
N ALA A 189 -8.20 36.14 17.36
CA ALA A 189 -8.88 37.38 17.01
C ALA A 189 -10.20 37.50 17.78
N SER A 190 -10.61 38.74 18.02
CA SER A 190 -11.98 39.12 18.30
C SER A 190 -12.57 39.72 17.03
N LEU A 191 -13.63 39.11 16.49
CA LEU A 191 -14.30 39.53 15.26
C LEU A 191 -15.44 40.53 15.51
N GLU A 192 -15.48 41.13 16.70
CA GLU A 192 -16.44 42.17 17.06
C GLU A 192 -16.23 43.45 16.23
N THR A 193 -17.24 44.34 16.25
CA THR A 193 -17.16 45.65 15.59
C THR A 193 -15.93 46.44 16.03
N ASN A 194 -15.61 46.40 17.34
CA ASN A 194 -14.35 46.88 17.89
C ASN A 194 -13.49 45.66 18.25
N GLY A 195 -12.83 45.12 17.23
CA GLY A 195 -12.15 43.84 17.26
C GLY A 195 -10.64 43.97 17.23
N TRP A 196 -10.00 42.81 17.25
CA TRP A 196 -8.55 42.72 17.16
C TRP A 196 -8.11 41.40 16.54
N PHE A 197 -6.92 41.39 15.98
CA PHE A 197 -6.18 40.21 15.54
C PHE A 197 -4.80 40.25 16.18
N LYS A 198 -4.34 39.11 16.72
CA LYS A 198 -3.01 38.96 17.32
C LYS A 198 -2.29 37.80 16.66
N ASP A 199 -1.12 38.11 16.08
CA ASP A 199 -0.17 37.12 15.63
C ASP A 199 0.69 36.63 16.79
N ALA A 200 0.59 35.35 17.16
CA ALA A 200 1.38 34.85 18.29
C ALA A 200 2.85 34.61 17.94
N SER A 201 3.22 34.50 16.66
CA SER A 201 4.64 34.32 16.30
C SER A 201 5.48 35.58 16.50
N THR A 202 4.90 36.76 16.25
CA THR A 202 5.62 38.04 16.30
C THR A 202 5.17 38.93 17.44
N GLY A 203 4.02 38.63 18.05
CA GLY A 203 3.37 39.49 19.03
C GLY A 203 2.63 40.68 18.40
N LEU A 204 2.63 40.82 17.07
CA LEU A 204 1.93 41.90 16.38
C LEU A 204 0.43 41.81 16.65
N ILE A 205 -0.15 42.93 17.03
CA ILE A 205 -1.58 43.10 17.26
C ILE A 205 -2.07 44.19 16.31
N ILE A 206 -3.16 43.90 15.62
CA ILE A 206 -3.92 44.86 14.81
C ILE A 206 -5.29 44.97 15.45
N GLN A 207 -5.72 46.18 15.78
CA GLN A 207 -7.02 46.44 16.40
C GLN A 207 -7.78 47.41 15.53
N TRP A 208 -9.09 47.27 15.50
CA TRP A 208 -9.98 48.14 14.75
C TRP A 208 -11.21 48.47 15.56
N GLY A 209 -11.92 49.51 15.12
CA GLY A 209 -13.21 49.83 15.66
C GLY A 209 -13.81 51.07 15.03
N ILE A 210 -15.01 51.41 15.51
CA ILE A 210 -15.73 52.61 15.13
C ILE A 210 -16.04 53.40 16.41
N THR A 211 -15.78 54.69 16.36
CA THR A 211 -16.11 55.64 17.41
C THR A 211 -17.25 56.52 16.95
N GLY A 212 -18.33 56.60 17.74
CA GLY A 212 -19.52 57.39 17.41
C GLY A 212 -19.20 58.86 17.14
N GLY A 213 -19.98 59.49 16.27
CA GLY A 213 -19.80 60.90 15.87
C GLY A 213 -20.22 61.94 16.90
N ASN A 214 -20.04 63.21 16.54
CA ASN A 214 -20.41 64.39 17.34
C ASN A 214 -19.69 64.51 18.71
N LEU A 215 -18.44 64.03 18.79
CA LEU A 215 -17.65 64.08 20.03
C LEU A 215 -16.52 65.12 19.99
N ASN A 216 -16.26 65.77 18.83
CA ASN A 216 -15.07 66.57 18.49
C ASN A 216 -13.75 65.79 18.64
N LYS A 217 -13.45 65.29 19.84
CA LYS A 217 -12.32 64.46 20.22
C LYS A 217 -12.74 63.45 21.29
N ALA A 218 -12.51 62.17 21.05
CA ALA A 218 -12.82 61.09 21.99
C ALA A 218 -11.56 60.31 22.37
N VAL A 219 -11.48 59.89 23.64
CA VAL A 219 -10.50 58.88 24.09
C VAL A 219 -11.16 57.51 24.01
N VAL A 220 -10.57 56.61 23.24
CA VAL A 220 -11.12 55.29 22.93
C VAL A 220 -10.20 54.23 23.51
N ASN A 221 -10.76 53.30 24.27
CA ASN A 221 -10.00 52.15 24.76
C ASN A 221 -9.83 51.14 23.61
N LEU A 222 -8.60 50.68 23.43
CA LEU A 222 -8.31 49.55 22.56
C LEU A 222 -8.94 48.27 23.16
N PRO A 223 -9.49 47.38 22.33
CA PRO A 223 -10.04 46.09 22.78
C PRO A 223 -9.09 45.29 23.68
N ILE A 224 -7.78 45.34 23.41
CA ILE A 224 -6.70 44.85 24.27
C ILE A 224 -5.53 45.84 24.32
N PRO A 225 -4.77 45.93 25.41
CA PRO A 225 -3.51 46.68 25.42
C PRO A 225 -2.46 46.09 24.47
N PHE A 226 -1.64 46.93 23.85
CA PHE A 226 -0.37 46.53 23.24
C PHE A 226 0.66 46.22 24.35
N PRO A 227 1.12 44.97 24.52
CA PRO A 227 1.99 44.60 25.62
C PRO A 227 3.31 45.37 25.69
N ASN A 228 3.88 45.76 24.54
CA ASN A 228 5.16 46.45 24.44
C ASN A 228 4.99 47.88 23.95
N ALA A 229 4.42 48.08 22.76
CA ALA A 229 4.30 49.40 22.14
C ALA A 229 3.20 49.46 21.07
N GLY A 230 2.40 50.53 21.11
CA GLY A 230 1.68 51.02 19.93
C GLY A 230 2.66 51.58 18.90
N LEU A 231 2.58 51.13 17.66
CA LEU A 231 3.50 51.51 16.59
C LEU A 231 2.89 52.52 15.63
N TRP A 232 1.61 52.35 15.29
CA TRP A 232 0.93 53.18 14.31
C TRP A 232 -0.60 53.16 14.51
N SER A 233 -1.27 54.24 14.13
CA SER A 233 -2.73 54.29 14.06
C SER A 233 -3.21 55.19 12.92
N LEU A 234 -4.40 54.90 12.42
CA LEU A 234 -5.10 55.70 11.40
C LEU A 234 -6.59 55.77 11.75
N GLY A 235 -7.17 56.95 11.54
CA GLY A 235 -8.61 57.16 11.62
C GLY A 235 -9.13 57.65 10.27
N TRP A 236 -10.30 57.18 9.88
CA TRP A 236 -11.01 57.59 8.66
C TRP A 236 -12.52 57.61 8.91
N VAL A 237 -13.27 58.38 8.12
CA VAL A 237 -14.74 58.39 8.19
C VAL A 237 -15.33 57.01 7.89
N ALA A 238 -16.21 56.50 8.75
CA ALA A 238 -16.70 55.12 8.67
C ALA A 238 -17.72 54.85 7.53
N GLY A 239 -18.21 55.89 6.83
CA GLY A 239 -19.41 55.81 5.99
C GLY A 239 -19.31 56.23 4.52
N THR A 240 -18.12 56.39 3.93
CA THR A 240 -17.97 57.04 2.60
C THR A 240 -17.57 56.08 1.47
N LEU A 241 -18.36 55.04 1.21
CA LEU A 241 -18.37 54.49 -0.16
C LEU A 241 -19.05 55.55 -1.04
N ASP A 242 -18.32 56.07 -2.02
CA ASP A 242 -18.82 56.99 -3.07
C ASP A 242 -19.16 58.44 -2.67
N MET A 243 -18.67 58.92 -1.52
CA MET A 243 -18.80 60.33 -1.13
C MET A 243 -17.45 61.03 -1.20
N GLY A 244 -17.41 62.19 -1.88
CA GLY A 244 -16.19 62.97 -2.13
C GLY A 244 -15.52 63.53 -0.87
N ASN A 245 -14.45 64.30 -1.06
CA ASN A 245 -13.63 64.88 0.01
C ASN A 245 -14.46 65.64 1.07
N ASP A 246 -14.15 65.38 2.34
CA ASP A 246 -14.63 66.10 3.52
C ASP A 246 -13.81 67.40 3.74
N ASP A 247 -14.44 68.40 4.39
CA ASP A 247 -13.87 69.68 4.79
C ASP A 247 -13.15 69.60 6.16
N TRP A 248 -13.38 68.57 7.00
CA TRP A 248 -12.70 68.36 8.29
C TRP A 248 -11.93 67.02 8.39
N SER A 249 -10.92 66.99 9.27
CA SER A 249 -9.99 65.85 9.38
C SER A 249 -10.39 64.87 10.48
N ASN A 250 -10.74 63.64 10.10
CA ASN A 250 -10.75 62.52 11.04
C ASN A 250 -9.33 61.99 11.22
N SER A 251 -9.00 61.63 12.45
CA SER A 251 -7.69 61.09 12.81
C SER A 251 -7.83 60.13 13.97
N ALA A 252 -6.92 59.17 14.05
CA ALA A 252 -6.69 58.38 15.24
C ALA A 252 -5.20 58.44 15.55
N SER A 253 -4.87 58.79 16.79
CA SER A 253 -3.50 58.86 17.27
C SER A 253 -3.35 58.05 18.56
N LEU A 254 -2.29 57.25 18.66
CA LEU A 254 -1.95 56.52 19.86
C LEU A 254 -1.70 57.49 21.02
N LEU A 255 -2.51 57.38 22.08
CA LEU A 255 -2.32 58.14 23.32
C LEU A 255 -1.38 57.38 24.26
N ASN A 256 -1.55 56.06 24.32
CA ASN A 256 -0.72 55.12 25.06
C ASN A 256 -0.99 53.69 24.52
N ASN A 257 -0.38 52.68 25.13
CA ASN A 257 -0.52 51.29 24.69
C ASN A 257 -1.95 50.71 24.81
N SER A 258 -2.89 51.38 25.46
CA SER A 258 -4.28 50.90 25.64
C SER A 258 -5.32 51.84 25.06
N GLN A 259 -4.94 52.99 24.51
CA GLN A 259 -5.89 54.04 24.16
C GLN A 259 -5.50 54.82 22.90
N LEU A 260 -6.51 55.19 22.13
CA LEU A 260 -6.43 56.13 21.03
C LEU A 260 -7.09 57.45 21.41
N THR A 261 -6.56 58.53 20.87
CA THR A 261 -7.31 59.77 20.68
C THR A 261 -7.89 59.75 19.27
N VAL A 262 -9.21 59.82 19.14
CA VAL A 262 -9.92 59.81 17.86
C VAL A 262 -10.66 61.13 17.67
N THR A 263 -10.49 61.80 16.53
CA THR A 263 -11.31 62.96 16.15
C THR A 263 -12.49 62.52 15.30
N THR A 264 -13.66 63.10 15.56
CA THR A 264 -14.93 62.78 14.89
C THR A 264 -15.54 64.05 14.35
N ASP A 265 -16.09 63.99 13.14
CA ASP A 265 -16.70 65.14 12.46
C ASP A 265 -18.24 65.14 12.57
N HIS A 266 -18.88 66.30 12.35
CA HIS A 266 -20.31 66.57 12.07
C HIS A 266 -21.23 65.35 12.02
N TRP A 267 -21.47 64.75 13.20
CA TRP A 267 -22.38 63.61 13.41
C TRP A 267 -21.92 62.27 12.83
N TRP A 268 -20.73 62.18 12.24
CA TRP A 268 -20.22 60.96 11.62
C TRP A 268 -19.21 60.22 12.48
N SER A 269 -19.30 58.90 12.40
CA SER A 269 -18.42 58.01 13.16
C SER A 269 -17.07 57.89 12.47
N THR A 270 -16.00 57.79 13.27
CA THR A 270 -14.64 57.53 12.78
C THR A 270 -14.33 56.06 12.94
N ALA A 271 -14.07 55.37 11.83
CA ALA A 271 -13.43 54.07 11.84
C ALA A 271 -11.94 54.26 12.11
N TRP A 272 -11.33 53.39 12.91
CA TRP A 272 -9.92 53.47 13.22
C TRP A 272 -9.29 52.09 13.16
N ILE A 273 -7.99 52.11 12.89
CA ILE A 273 -7.10 50.95 12.96
C ILE A 273 -5.85 51.34 13.75
N ALA A 274 -5.38 50.44 14.60
CA ALA A 274 -4.17 50.59 15.38
C ALA A 274 -3.32 49.33 15.28
N ILE A 275 -2.00 49.51 15.16
CA ILE A 275 -1.02 48.43 15.03
C ILE A 275 0.02 48.60 16.13
N GLY A 276 0.34 47.50 16.81
CA GLY A 276 1.31 47.48 17.90
C GLY A 276 1.75 46.05 18.22
N LYS A 277 2.50 45.87 19.30
CA LYS A 277 2.93 44.56 19.82
C LYS A 277 3.20 44.60 21.31
#